data_AF-E9FQ91-F1
#
_entry.id   AF-E9FQ91-F1
#
_cell.length_a   1.000
_cell.length_b   1.000
_cell.length_c   1.000
_cell.angle_alpha   90.00
_cell.angle_beta   90.00
_cell.angle_gamma   90.00
#
_symmetry.space_group_name_H-M   'P 1'
#
loop_
_entity.id
_entity.type
_entity.pdbx_description
1 polymer ?
#
loop_
_entity_poly.entity_id
_entity_poly.type
_entity_poly.pdbx_seq_one_letter_code
_entity_poly.pdbx_strand_id
1 'polypeptide(L)'
;MELQGKDKQVLEFASELAKKLKEGDFKSAYKVAGDLHYLLKGEGDLTLSEEVVEEIRKDLKSYYSMNYEYNKVSKRAFAIGCSFERSASI
;
A
#
# COMPACT_ATOMS: atom_id res chain seq x y z
N MET A 1 -20.14 -20.19 -7.24
CA MET A 1 -19.86 -18.92 -7.94
C MET A 1 -18.37 -18.94 -8.22
N GLU A 2 -17.96 -19.30 -9.43
CA GLU A 2 -16.54 -19.29 -9.80
C GLU A 2 -16.10 -17.82 -9.91
N LEU A 3 -15.12 -17.42 -9.09
CA LEU A 3 -14.56 -16.07 -9.15
C LEU A 3 -13.96 -15.84 -10.54
N GLN A 4 -14.45 -14.83 -11.26
CA GLN A 4 -13.92 -14.47 -12.57
C GLN A 4 -12.51 -13.88 -12.44
N GLY A 5 -11.73 -13.93 -13.51
CA GLY A 5 -10.28 -13.63 -13.48
C GLY A 5 -9.90 -12.31 -12.81
N LYS A 6 -10.71 -11.24 -12.97
CA LYS A 6 -10.46 -9.94 -12.32
C LYS A 6 -10.70 -9.95 -10.81
N ASP A 7 -11.73 -10.63 -10.34
CA ASP A 7 -12.02 -10.75 -8.90
C ASP A 7 -10.90 -11.50 -8.19
N LYS A 8 -10.40 -12.56 -8.85
CA LYS A 8 -9.24 -13.31 -8.36
C LYS A 8 -8.00 -12.41 -8.29
N GLN A 9 -7.74 -11.59 -9.31
CA GLN A 9 -6.62 -10.65 -9.31
C GLN A 9 -6.73 -9.62 -8.18
N VAL A 10 -7.91 -9.06 -7.93
CA VAL A 10 -8.14 -8.10 -6.82
C VAL A 10 -7.78 -8.74 -5.47
N LEU A 11 -8.23 -9.98 -5.23
CA LEU A 11 -7.94 -10.69 -3.99
C LEU A 11 -6.46 -11.09 -3.86
N GLU A 12 -5.83 -11.48 -4.98
CA GLU A 12 -4.41 -11.79 -5.04
C GLU A 12 -3.56 -10.55 -4.69
N PHE A 13 -3.83 -9.40 -5.32
CA PHE A 13 -3.11 -8.16 -5.03
C PHE A 13 -3.38 -7.63 -3.62
N ALA A 14 -4.60 -7.76 -3.09
CA ALA A 14 -4.89 -7.43 -1.69
C ALA A 14 -4.09 -8.32 -0.72
N SER A 15 -4.01 -9.62 -1.01
CA SER A 15 -3.23 -10.57 -0.21
C SER A 15 -1.72 -10.31 -0.32
N GLU A 16 -1.22 -10.01 -1.52
CA GLU A 16 0.17 -9.66 -1.75
C GLU A 16 0.54 -8.36 -1.02
N LEU A 17 -0.31 -7.33 -1.07
CA LEU A 17 -0.10 -6.10 -0.33
C LEU A 17 0.04 -6.39 1.18
N ALA A 18 -0.87 -7.17 1.75
CA ALA A 18 -0.80 -7.55 3.16
C ALA A 18 0.50 -8.31 3.50
N LYS A 19 0.95 -9.21 2.61
CA LYS A 19 2.21 -9.93 2.78
C LYS A 19 3.41 -8.99 2.75
N LYS A 20 3.50 -8.09 1.77
CA LYS A 20 4.59 -7.10 1.66
C LYS A 20 4.68 -6.18 2.87
N LEU A 21 3.54 -5.76 3.40
CA LEU A 21 3.49 -4.96 4.63
C LEU A 21 4.00 -5.73 5.85
N LYS A 22 3.62 -7.00 6.01
CA LYS A 22 4.12 -7.87 7.09
C LYS A 22 5.62 -8.14 6.98
N GLU A 23 6.15 -8.23 5.76
CA GLU A 23 7.57 -8.41 5.48
C GLU A 23 8.40 -7.12 5.64
N GLY A 24 7.75 -5.97 5.83
CA GLY A 24 8.42 -4.66 5.91
C GLY A 24 8.94 -4.15 4.56
N ASP A 25 8.55 -4.77 3.44
CA ASP A 25 8.92 -4.35 2.09
C ASP A 25 7.98 -3.23 1.60
N PHE A 26 8.10 -2.05 2.22
CA PHE A 26 7.24 -0.90 1.96
C PHE A 26 7.37 -0.36 0.53
N LYS A 27 8.53 -0.54 -0.10
CA LYS A 27 8.77 -0.10 -1.48
C LYS A 27 7.96 -0.93 -2.47
N SER A 28 7.99 -2.26 -2.35
CA SER A 28 7.16 -3.11 -3.20
C SER A 28 5.69 -3.00 -2.84
N ALA A 29 5.35 -2.85 -1.55
CA ALA A 29 3.97 -2.64 -1.10
C ALA A 29 3.32 -1.42 -1.78
N TYR A 30 4.05 -0.32 -1.95
CA TYR A 30 3.54 0.86 -2.64
C TYR A 30 3.16 0.58 -4.10
N LYS A 31 3.97 -0.21 -4.80
CA LYS A 31 3.68 -0.61 -6.17
C LYS A 31 2.42 -1.48 -6.24
N VAL A 32 2.36 -2.52 -5.40
CA VAL A 32 1.21 -3.44 -5.33
C VAL A 32 -0.09 -2.69 -4.98
N ALA A 33 -0.03 -1.71 -4.07
CA ALA A 33 -1.17 -0.87 -3.74
C ALA A 33 -1.64 0.01 -4.92
N GLY A 34 -0.70 0.46 -5.76
CA GLY A 34 -1.00 1.19 -6.99
C GLY A 34 -1.71 0.32 -8.03
N ASP A 35 -1.20 -0.90 -8.24
CA ASP A 35 -1.78 -1.89 -9.16
C ASP A 35 -3.19 -2.30 -8.69
N LEU A 36 -3.38 -2.53 -7.38
CA LEU A 36 -4.68 -2.81 -6.78
C LEU A 36 -5.64 -1.62 -6.94
N HIS A 37 -5.18 -0.39 -6.70
CA HIS A 37 -6.02 0.80 -6.88
C HIS A 37 -6.48 0.98 -8.33
N TYR A 38 -5.60 0.70 -9.30
CA TYR A 38 -5.93 0.75 -10.72
C TYR A 38 -6.98 -0.30 -11.10
N LEU A 39 -6.84 -1.54 -10.59
CA LEU A 39 -7.82 -2.61 -10.82
C LEU A 39 -9.21 -2.26 -10.28
N LEU A 40 -9.27 -1.65 -9.09
CA LEU A 40 -10.53 -1.23 -8.47
C LEU A 40 -11.17 0.00 -9.14
N LYS A 41 -10.42 0.72 -9.98
CA LYS A 41 -10.91 1.82 -10.82
C LYS A 41 -11.41 1.38 -12.19
N GLY A 42 -10.99 0.22 -12.67
CA GLY A 42 -11.35 -0.27 -14.00
C GLY A 42 -12.86 -0.50 -14.12
N GLU A 43 -13.46 -0.04 -15.22
CA GLU A 43 -14.89 -0.20 -15.56
C GLU A 43 -15.24 -1.65 -16.01
N GLY A 44 -14.70 -2.66 -15.33
CA GLY A 44 -15.16 -4.03 -15.49
C GLY A 44 -16.10 -4.38 -14.36
N ASP A 45 -17.22 -5.02 -14.67
CA ASP A 45 -18.12 -5.62 -13.66
C ASP A 45 -17.33 -6.63 -12.84
N LEU A 46 -16.79 -6.18 -11.70
CA LEU A 46 -16.33 -7.05 -10.63
C LEU A 46 -17.56 -7.84 -10.18
N THR A 47 -17.43 -9.15 -10.08
CA THR A 47 -18.53 -9.98 -9.53
C THR A 47 -18.46 -10.05 -8.00
N LEU A 48 -17.39 -9.50 -7.41
CA LEU A 48 -17.28 -9.25 -5.97
C LEU A 48 -18.43 -8.37 -5.47
N SER A 49 -18.90 -8.64 -4.26
CA SER A 49 -19.88 -7.77 -3.63
C SER A 49 -19.33 -6.35 -3.44
N GLU A 50 -20.20 -5.37 -3.64
CA GLU A 50 -19.86 -3.95 -3.49
C GLU A 50 -19.28 -3.64 -2.11
N GLU A 51 -19.80 -4.29 -1.05
CA GLU A 51 -19.28 -4.18 0.31
C GLU A 51 -17.80 -4.58 0.44
N VAL A 52 -17.41 -5.69 -0.20
CA VAL A 52 -16.00 -6.15 -0.19
C VAL A 52 -15.12 -5.16 -0.94
N VAL A 53 -15.58 -4.66 -2.08
CA VAL A 53 -14.83 -3.67 -2.88
C VAL A 53 -14.65 -2.37 -2.10
N GLU A 54 -15.67 -1.90 -1.38
CA GLU A 54 -15.59 -0.68 -0.57
C GLU A 54 -14.65 -0.82 0.63
N GLU A 55 -14.67 -1.96 1.33
CA GLU A 55 -13.71 -2.18 2.43
C GLU A 55 -12.27 -2.24 1.90
N ILE A 56 -12.00 -2.88 0.75
CA ILE A 56 -10.66 -2.86 0.13
C ILE A 56 -10.25 -1.42 -0.23
N ARG A 57 -11.16 -0.60 -0.76
CA ARG A 57 -10.88 0.81 -1.09
C ARG A 57 -10.56 1.64 0.17
N LYS A 58 -11.27 1.40 1.26
CA LYS A 58 -11.06 2.05 2.57
C LYS A 58 -9.72 1.67 3.19
N ASP A 59 -9.36 0.40 3.12
CA ASP A 59 -8.05 -0.09 3.58
C ASP A 59 -6.91 0.49 2.75
N LEU A 60 -7.06 0.57 1.42
CA LEU A 60 -6.10 1.25 0.55
C LEU A 60 -5.91 2.72 0.90
N LYS A 61 -6.99 3.47 1.14
CA LYS A 61 -6.91 4.88 1.58
C LYS A 61 -6.14 4.99 2.89
N SER A 62 -6.41 4.10 3.84
CA SER A 62 -5.72 4.05 5.14
C SER A 62 -4.23 3.74 4.96
N TYR A 63 -3.89 2.78 4.09
CA TYR A 63 -2.52 2.46 3.72
C TYR A 63 -1.78 3.69 3.16
N TYR A 64 -2.36 4.40 2.19
CA TYR A 64 -1.73 5.58 1.59
C TYR A 64 -1.46 6.68 2.62
N SER A 65 -2.41 6.93 3.53
CA SER A 65 -2.23 7.87 4.63
C SER A 65 -1.07 7.47 5.54
N MET A 66 -1.00 6.19 5.91
CA MET A 66 0.05 5.67 6.79
C MET A 66 1.42 5.70 6.10
N ASN A 67 1.50 5.32 4.83
CA ASN A 67 2.72 5.35 4.05
C ASN A 67 3.27 6.79 3.90
N TYR A 68 2.38 7.78 3.77
CA TYR A 68 2.79 9.19 3.75
C TYR A 68 3.43 9.62 5.08
N GLU A 69 2.79 9.34 6.21
CA GLU A 69 3.34 9.68 7.53
C GLU A 69 4.64 8.92 7.82
N TYR A 70 4.73 7.64 7.44
CA TYR A 70 5.96 6.85 7.54
C TYR A 70 7.12 7.52 6.78
N ASN A 71 6.91 7.89 5.52
CA ASN A 71 7.94 8.55 4.70
C ASN A 71 8.37 9.91 5.27
N LYS A 72 7.42 10.66 5.83
CA LYS A 72 7.68 11.95 6.48
C LYS A 72 8.54 11.79 7.73
N VAL A 73 8.24 10.80 8.59
CA VAL A 73 9.04 10.50 9.79
C VAL A 73 10.43 9.99 9.40
N SER A 74 10.52 9.08 8.43
CA SER A 74 11.79 8.53 7.93
C SER A 74 12.72 9.64 7.41
N LYS A 75 12.21 10.56 6.58
CA LYS A 75 12.99 11.71 6.08
C LYS A 75 13.50 12.61 7.21
N ARG A 76 12.68 12.86 8.23
CA ARG A 76 13.06 13.68 9.40
C ARG A 76 14.16 13.01 10.21
N ALA A 77 14.03 11.70 10.48
CA ALA A 77 15.02 10.93 11.20
C ALA A 77 16.38 10.95 10.49
N PHE A 78 16.38 10.76 9.16
CA PHE A 78 17.59 10.86 8.34
C PHE A 78 18.24 12.24 8.44
N ALA A 79 17.46 13.32 8.27
CA ALA A 79 17.97 14.69 8.35
C ALA A 79 18.60 15.00 9.72
N ILE A 80 17.96 14.55 10.81
CA ILE A 80 18.49 14.70 12.17
C ILE A 80 19.78 13.88 12.33
N GLY A 81 19.84 12.65 11.83
CA GLY A 81 21.04 11.82 11.85
C GLY A 81 22.25 12.52 11.21
N CYS A 82 22.08 13.07 10.00
CA CYS A 82 23.15 13.84 9.35
C CYS A 82 23.59 15.06 10.17
N SER A 83 22.66 15.72 10.87
CA SER A 83 22.99 16.83 11.76
C SER A 83 23.80 16.38 12.97
N PHE A 84 23.50 15.22 13.55
CA PHE A 84 24.27 14.66 14.65
C PHE A 84 25.67 14.25 14.21
N GLU A 85 25.82 13.56 13.08
CA GLU A 85 27.12 13.20 12.52
C GLU A 85 28.00 14.44 12.28
N ARG A 86 27.42 15.50 11.71
CA ARG A 86 28.10 16.79 11.55
C ARG A 86 28.54 17.39 12.88
N SER A 87 27.66 17.37 13.88
CA SER A 87 27.95 17.98 15.20
C SER A 87 29.02 17.20 15.96
N ALA A 88 29.07 15.87 15.82
CA ALA A 88 30.08 15.02 16.44
C ALA A 88 31.46 15.07 15.76
N SER A 89 31.55 15.69 14.59
CA SER A 89 32.80 15.84 13.81
C SER A 89 33.52 17.17 14.07
N ILE A 90 33.04 17.99 15.01
CA ILE A 90 33.64 19.26 15.46
C ILE A 90 34.36 19.01 16.78
#